data_AF-A0A516Q544-F1
#
_entry.id   AF-A0A516Q544-F1
#
_cell.length_a   1.000
_cell.length_b   1.000
_cell.length_c   1.000
_cell.angle_alpha   90.00
_cell.angle_beta   90.00
_cell.angle_gamma   90.00
#
_symmetry.space_group_name_H-M   'P 1'
#
loop_
_entity.id
_entity.type
_entity.pdbx_description
1 polymer ?
#
loop_
_entity_poly.entity_id
_entity_poly.type
_entity_poly.pdbx_seq_one_letter_code
_entity_poly.pdbx_strand_id
1 'polypeptide(L)'
;MWDLDAETASCDDPDHDHQQHELHVHHDPVRLPDGTVITAVSYDPGHPYDRELPPDFGLYLDQRWQPPWHHDHLAWPDFDVPDDNEQVRSALESLIKRARAGLRVELGCVGGHGRTGTALAVAAVLTGLDPAGAVGWVRTTYCPAAVETPAQEDFVARWRF
;
A
#
# COMPACT_ATOMS: atom_id res chain seq x y z
N MET A 1 22.80 21.12 6.33
CA MET A 1 23.30 20.09 7.25
C MET A 1 22.27 20.06 8.37
N TRP A 2 21.24 19.24 8.20
CA TRP A 2 20.15 19.13 9.17
C TRP A 2 20.54 18.03 10.15
N ASP A 3 20.54 18.38 11.44
CA ASP A 3 20.73 17.48 12.57
C ASP A 3 19.59 16.46 12.59
N LEU A 4 19.95 15.17 12.65
CA LEU A 4 19.02 14.04 12.71
C LEU A 4 18.66 13.63 14.15
N ASP A 5 18.96 14.48 15.13
CA ASP A 5 18.72 14.18 16.53
C ASP A 5 17.61 15.09 17.08
N ALA A 6 16.36 14.65 16.98
CA ALA A 6 15.34 14.81 18.04
C ALA A 6 13.92 14.52 17.53
N GLU A 7 13.50 13.26 17.49
CA GLU A 7 12.15 12.89 17.97
C GLU A 7 12.26 11.54 18.69
N THR A 8 12.18 11.58 20.02
CA THR A 8 12.20 10.40 20.90
C THR A 8 10.90 9.61 20.78
N ALA A 9 11.02 8.28 20.67
CA ALA A 9 9.90 7.35 20.67
C ALA A 9 9.01 7.52 21.92
N SER A 10 7.69 7.46 21.72
CA SER A 10 6.65 7.76 22.73
C SER A 10 6.23 6.54 23.59
N CYS A 11 7.12 5.58 23.86
CA CYS A 11 6.79 4.41 24.66
C CYS A 11 7.84 4.17 25.77
N ASP A 12 7.37 4.03 27.01
CA ASP A 12 8.20 3.84 28.22
C ASP A 12 8.18 2.36 28.70
N ASP A 13 8.09 1.38 27.79
CA ASP A 13 8.08 -0.04 28.15
C ASP A 13 9.51 -0.62 28.20
N PRO A 14 10.00 -1.08 29.38
CA PRO A 14 11.36 -1.61 29.53
C PRO A 14 11.59 -3.01 28.95
N ASP A 15 10.54 -3.73 28.52
CA ASP A 15 10.63 -5.09 27.96
C ASP A 15 10.62 -5.13 26.42
N HIS A 16 10.67 -3.97 25.75
CA HIS A 16 10.68 -3.85 24.28
C HIS A 16 11.97 -3.22 23.74
N ASP A 17 12.64 -3.90 22.80
CA ASP A 17 13.87 -3.40 22.14
C ASP A 17 13.51 -2.45 20.98
N HIS A 18 13.73 -1.15 21.18
CA HIS A 18 13.56 -0.14 20.14
C HIS A 18 14.72 -0.16 19.14
N GLN A 19 14.59 -0.98 18.10
CA GLN A 19 15.42 -0.89 16.91
C GLN A 19 15.10 0.46 16.21
N GLN A 20 16.07 1.37 16.11
CA GLN A 20 15.89 2.76 15.62
C GLN A 20 15.47 2.91 14.14
N HIS A 21 15.08 1.84 13.46
CA HIS A 21 14.20 1.87 12.29
C HIS A 21 13.39 0.58 12.31
N GLU A 22 12.20 0.59 12.89
CA GLU A 22 11.22 -0.47 12.66
C GLU A 22 10.95 -0.52 11.16
N LEU A 23 11.54 -1.49 10.46
CA LEU A 23 11.04 -1.92 9.16
C LEU A 23 9.60 -2.36 9.43
N HIS A 24 8.64 -1.46 9.23
CA HIS A 24 7.23 -1.79 9.25
C HIS A 24 6.95 -2.74 8.08
N VAL A 25 7.13 -4.04 8.35
CA VAL A 25 6.83 -5.12 7.42
C VAL A 25 5.31 -5.26 7.39
N HIS A 26 4.70 -4.83 6.29
CA HIS A 26 3.29 -4.97 6.05
C HIS A 26 3.01 -6.32 5.41
N HIS A 27 2.01 -7.01 5.95
CA HIS A 27 1.34 -8.15 5.32
C HIS A 27 -0.11 -8.19 5.85
N ASP A 28 -0.81 -7.08 5.62
CA ASP A 28 -2.05 -6.75 6.32
C ASP A 28 -3.26 -6.91 5.38
N PRO A 29 -4.29 -7.69 5.78
CA PRO A 29 -5.52 -7.76 5.00
C PRO A 29 -6.29 -6.44 5.14
N VAL A 30 -6.42 -5.71 4.04
CA VAL A 30 -7.22 -4.48 3.95
C VAL A 30 -8.57 -4.81 3.34
N ARG A 31 -9.64 -4.56 4.09
CA ARG A 31 -11.02 -4.72 3.60
C ARG A 31 -11.53 -3.41 3.02
N LEU A 32 -11.74 -3.40 1.71
CA LEU A 32 -12.31 -2.28 0.97
C LEU A 32 -13.78 -2.03 1.35
N PRO A 33 -14.32 -0.83 1.10
CA PRO A 33 -15.72 -0.45 1.38
C PRO A 33 -16.79 -1.45 0.95
N ASP A 34 -16.61 -2.14 -0.19
CA ASP A 34 -17.56 -3.14 -0.69
C ASP A 34 -17.37 -4.54 -0.08
N GLY A 35 -16.42 -4.69 0.84
CA GLY A 35 -16.06 -5.94 1.49
C GLY A 35 -14.96 -6.74 0.80
N THR A 36 -14.50 -6.33 -0.39
CA THR A 36 -13.36 -6.96 -1.10
C THR A 36 -12.10 -6.88 -0.24
N VAL A 37 -11.29 -7.94 -0.21
CA VAL A 37 -10.05 -7.99 0.58
C VAL A 37 -8.84 -7.97 -0.33
N ILE A 38 -7.87 -7.11 -0.02
CA ILE A 38 -6.55 -7.04 -0.65
C ILE A 38 -5.51 -7.11 0.48
N THR A 39 -4.50 -7.96 0.34
CA THR A 39 -3.38 -7.96 1.29
C THR A 39 -2.38 -6.88 0.90
N ALA A 40 -2.18 -5.88 1.77
CA ALA A 40 -1.16 -4.87 1.60
C ALA A 40 0.20 -5.41 2.05
N VAL A 41 1.25 -5.24 1.24
CA VAL A 41 2.59 -5.75 1.54
C VAL A 41 3.68 -4.69 1.41
N SER A 42 4.74 -4.82 2.22
CA SER A 42 6.00 -4.12 2.05
C SER A 42 7.14 -5.10 1.75
N TYR A 43 8.24 -4.60 1.18
CA TYR A 43 9.35 -5.45 0.73
C TYR A 43 10.35 -5.66 1.86
N ASP A 44 10.41 -6.88 2.41
CA ASP A 44 11.48 -7.31 3.31
C ASP A 44 12.61 -7.99 2.51
N PRO A 45 13.80 -7.41 2.39
CA PRO A 45 14.92 -8.04 1.68
C PRO A 45 15.40 -9.36 2.32
N GLY A 46 15.15 -9.58 3.61
CA GLY A 46 15.54 -10.79 4.31
C GLY A 46 14.69 -11.99 3.92
N HIS A 47 13.38 -11.78 3.78
CA HIS A 47 12.40 -12.83 3.48
C HIS A 47 11.32 -12.35 2.48
N PRO A 48 11.71 -11.88 1.27
CA PRO A 48 10.82 -11.11 0.40
C PRO A 48 9.56 -11.87 -0.06
N TYR A 49 9.65 -13.20 -0.11
CA TYR A 49 8.60 -14.07 -0.62
C TYR A 49 8.16 -15.14 0.37
N ASP A 50 8.57 -15.06 1.64
CA ASP A 50 8.04 -15.96 2.66
C ASP A 50 6.57 -15.63 2.87
N ARG A 51 5.73 -16.63 2.58
CA ARG A 51 4.28 -16.59 2.73
C ARG A 51 3.85 -17.94 3.28
N GLU A 52 3.18 -17.95 4.44
CA GLU A 52 2.52 -19.18 4.93
C GLU A 52 1.52 -19.71 3.90
N LEU A 53 0.85 -18.80 3.21
CA LEU A 53 -0.06 -19.08 2.12
C LEU A 53 0.23 -18.12 0.96
N PRO A 54 0.79 -18.58 -0.17
CA PRO A 54 1.20 -17.69 -1.26
C PRO A 54 -0.03 -17.05 -1.92
N PRO A 55 0.02 -15.79 -2.35
CA PRO A 55 -1.07 -15.17 -3.11
C PRO A 55 -1.24 -15.86 -4.47
N ASP A 56 -2.44 -15.75 -5.02
CA ASP A 56 -2.73 -16.19 -6.38
C ASP A 56 -2.29 -15.14 -7.41
N PHE A 57 -2.23 -13.86 -7.00
CA PHE A 57 -1.76 -12.74 -7.83
C PHE A 57 -1.19 -11.58 -7.01
N GLY A 58 -0.11 -10.94 -7.47
CA GLY A 58 0.45 -9.72 -6.89
C GLY A 58 0.45 -8.53 -7.84
N LEU A 59 0.15 -7.33 -7.34
CA LEU A 59 0.38 -6.07 -8.04
C LEU A 59 1.45 -5.27 -7.32
N TYR A 60 2.59 -5.02 -7.97
CA TYR A 60 3.71 -4.33 -7.34
C TYR A 60 3.98 -2.97 -7.99
N LEU A 61 4.19 -1.96 -7.14
CA LEU A 61 4.33 -0.56 -7.55
C LEU A 61 5.79 -0.14 -7.71
N ASP A 62 6.69 -1.13 -7.88
CA ASP A 62 8.10 -0.95 -8.21
C ASP A 62 8.72 -2.23 -8.80
N GLN A 63 9.86 -2.06 -9.47
CA GLN A 63 10.53 -3.13 -10.23
C GLN A 63 11.36 -4.10 -9.36
N ARG A 64 11.48 -3.88 -8.05
CA ARG A 64 12.33 -4.72 -7.17
C ARG A 64 11.70 -6.07 -6.90
N TRP A 65 10.37 -6.14 -6.92
CA TRP A 65 9.61 -7.38 -6.71
C TRP A 65 9.80 -8.35 -7.88
N GLN A 66 10.20 -9.58 -7.58
CA GLN A 66 10.31 -10.69 -8.51
C GLN A 66 9.82 -12.00 -7.86
N PRO A 67 8.55 -12.07 -7.42
CA PRO A 67 8.04 -13.23 -6.70
C PRO A 67 7.79 -14.43 -7.63
N PRO A 68 7.70 -15.65 -7.06
CA PRO A 68 7.47 -16.88 -7.83
C PRO A 68 6.00 -17.08 -8.28
N TRP A 69 5.07 -16.24 -7.83
CA TRP A 69 3.65 -16.29 -8.24
C TRP A 69 3.33 -15.31 -9.36
N HIS A 70 2.13 -15.43 -9.94
CA HIS A 70 1.66 -14.53 -10.99
C HIS A 70 1.61 -13.09 -10.48
N HIS A 71 2.16 -12.16 -11.25
CA HIS A 71 2.18 -10.76 -10.84
C HIS A 71 2.29 -9.82 -12.03
N ASP A 72 1.87 -8.58 -11.80
CA ASP A 72 2.14 -7.45 -12.69
C ASP A 72 2.87 -6.34 -11.92
N HIS A 73 3.61 -5.53 -12.66
CA HIS A 73 4.20 -4.29 -12.15
C HIS A 73 3.46 -3.09 -12.71
N LEU A 74 3.16 -2.14 -11.83
CA LEU A 74 2.67 -0.82 -12.20
C LEU A 74 3.82 0.18 -12.05
N ALA A 75 4.13 0.91 -13.13
CA ALA A 75 5.14 1.95 -13.08
C ALA A 75 4.66 3.09 -12.19
N TRP A 76 5.29 3.25 -11.03
CA TRP A 76 4.96 4.28 -10.06
C TRP A 76 6.25 4.90 -9.52
N PRO A 77 6.59 6.15 -9.89
CA PRO A 77 7.79 6.80 -9.39
C PRO A 77 7.73 6.98 -7.87
N ASP A 78 8.87 6.84 -7.18
CA ASP A 78 8.90 6.96 -5.73
C ASP A 78 8.59 8.41 -5.28
N PHE A 79 7.80 8.56 -4.21
CA PHE A 79 7.28 9.84 -3.69
C PHE A 79 6.42 10.67 -4.66
N ASP A 80 6.15 10.17 -5.86
CA ASP A 80 5.36 10.86 -6.88
C ASP A 80 4.04 10.13 -7.15
N VAL A 81 3.31 10.62 -8.14
CA VAL A 81 2.07 10.03 -8.65
C VAL A 81 2.30 9.48 -10.06
N PRO A 82 1.53 8.48 -10.52
CA PRO A 82 1.65 7.95 -11.86
C PRO A 82 1.16 8.98 -12.90
N ASP A 83 1.82 9.02 -14.06
CA ASP A 83 1.44 9.91 -15.16
C ASP A 83 0.14 9.46 -15.86
N ASP A 84 -0.18 8.17 -15.79
CA ASP A 84 -1.33 7.55 -16.46
C ASP A 84 -2.35 7.01 -15.46
N ASN A 85 -3.37 7.84 -15.17
CA ASN A 85 -4.48 7.46 -14.29
C ASN A 85 -5.28 6.26 -14.82
N GLU A 86 -5.38 6.08 -16.13
CA GLU A 86 -6.15 4.98 -16.71
C GLU A 86 -5.40 3.65 -16.52
N GLN A 87 -4.08 3.67 -16.60
CA GLN A 87 -3.25 2.50 -16.27
C GLN A 87 -3.43 2.10 -14.80
N VAL A 88 -3.41 3.06 -13.88
CA VAL A 88 -3.66 2.82 -12.45
C VAL A 88 -5.06 2.25 -12.22
N ARG A 89 -6.07 2.87 -12.83
CA ARG A 89 -7.47 2.39 -12.76
C ARG A 89 -7.57 0.95 -13.24
N SER A 90 -7.07 0.66 -14.44
CA SER A 90 -7.15 -0.68 -15.05
C SER A 90 -6.47 -1.75 -14.20
N ALA A 91 -5.28 -1.44 -13.66
CA ALA A 91 -4.55 -2.34 -12.78
C ALA A 91 -5.32 -2.65 -11.49
N LEU A 92 -5.88 -1.61 -10.84
CA LEU A 92 -6.64 -1.77 -9.59
C LEU A 92 -7.99 -2.45 -9.81
N GLU A 93 -8.71 -2.14 -10.89
CA GLU A 93 -9.95 -2.83 -11.24
C GLU A 93 -9.71 -4.32 -11.55
N SER A 94 -8.63 -4.64 -12.24
CA SER A 94 -8.19 -6.02 -12.48
C SER A 94 -7.90 -6.75 -11.17
N LEU A 95 -7.17 -6.11 -10.25
CA LEU A 95 -6.86 -6.64 -8.92
C LEU A 95 -8.12 -6.90 -8.10
N ILE A 96 -9.03 -5.92 -8.03
CA ILE A 96 -10.32 -6.02 -7.33
C ILE A 96 -11.18 -7.14 -7.94
N LYS A 97 -11.23 -7.25 -9.26
CA LYS A 97 -11.99 -8.31 -9.95
C LYS A 97 -11.46 -9.70 -9.60
N ARG A 98 -10.13 -9.88 -9.51
CA ARG A 98 -9.50 -11.13 -9.07
C ARG A 98 -9.87 -11.46 -7.63
N ALA A 99 -9.79 -10.47 -6.73
CA ALA A 99 -10.18 -10.63 -5.33
C ALA A 99 -11.65 -11.05 -5.17
N ARG A 100 -12.56 -10.38 -5.89
CA ARG A 100 -14.00 -10.72 -5.90
C ARG A 100 -14.28 -12.12 -6.48
N ALA A 101 -13.41 -12.63 -7.34
CA ALA A 101 -13.49 -13.99 -7.86
C ALA A 101 -12.96 -15.05 -6.87
N GLY A 102 -12.54 -14.64 -5.67
CA GLY A 102 -12.04 -15.53 -4.62
C GLY A 102 -10.52 -15.76 -4.65
N LEU A 103 -9.78 -15.05 -5.51
CA LEU A 103 -8.33 -15.14 -5.54
C LEU A 103 -7.73 -14.32 -4.39
N ARG A 104 -6.68 -14.84 -3.77
CA ARG A 104 -5.86 -14.11 -2.79
C ARG A 104 -4.95 -13.18 -3.56
N VAL A 105 -5.14 -11.88 -3.38
CA VAL A 105 -4.35 -10.88 -4.07
C VAL A 105 -3.54 -10.04 -3.09
N GLU A 106 -2.34 -9.66 -3.50
CA GLU A 106 -1.54 -8.68 -2.76
C GLU A 106 -1.19 -7.45 -3.58
N LEU A 107 -0.97 -6.34 -2.89
CA LEU A 107 -0.61 -5.03 -3.43
C LEU A 107 0.52 -4.43 -2.59
N GLY A 108 1.62 -4.02 -3.21
CA GLY A 108 2.74 -3.49 -2.45
C GLY A 108 3.73 -2.63 -3.22
N CYS A 109 4.42 -1.78 -2.46
CA CYS A 109 5.66 -1.11 -2.85
C CYS A 109 6.73 -1.47 -1.81
N VAL A 110 7.95 -0.98 -1.97
CA VAL A 110 9.02 -1.26 -1.00
C VAL A 110 8.67 -0.90 0.44
N GLY A 111 8.17 0.31 0.68
CA GLY A 111 7.91 0.77 2.04
C GLY A 111 6.53 0.40 2.58
N GLY A 112 5.56 0.06 1.73
CA GLY A 112 4.17 -0.16 2.16
C GLY A 112 3.39 1.10 2.55
N HIS A 113 3.95 2.30 2.51
CA HIS A 113 3.31 3.52 3.04
C HIS A 113 2.72 4.43 1.96
N GLY A 114 3.56 5.14 1.20
CA GLY A 114 3.10 6.13 0.21
C GLY A 114 2.36 5.48 -0.95
N ARG A 115 3.09 4.85 -1.87
CA ARG A 115 2.50 4.26 -3.10
C ARG A 115 1.43 3.21 -2.79
N THR A 116 1.69 2.29 -1.85
CA THR A 116 0.70 1.31 -1.40
C THR A 116 -0.54 2.00 -0.82
N GLY A 117 -0.35 2.96 0.11
CA GLY A 117 -1.45 3.70 0.72
C GLY A 117 -2.27 4.50 -0.31
N THR A 118 -1.61 5.16 -1.26
CA THR A 118 -2.25 5.89 -2.36
C THR A 118 -3.08 4.94 -3.23
N ALA A 119 -2.51 3.79 -3.62
CA ALA A 119 -3.20 2.79 -4.42
C ALA A 119 -4.40 2.18 -3.68
N LEU A 120 -4.28 1.91 -2.37
CA LEU A 120 -5.39 1.44 -1.53
C LEU A 120 -6.50 2.48 -1.38
N ALA A 121 -6.15 3.76 -1.23
CA ALA A 121 -7.12 4.85 -1.18
C ALA A 121 -7.90 4.95 -2.51
N VAL A 122 -7.21 4.85 -3.65
CA VAL A 122 -7.86 4.79 -4.97
C VAL A 122 -8.74 3.55 -5.11
N ALA A 123 -8.27 2.38 -4.67
CA ALA A 123 -9.07 1.15 -4.67
C ALA A 123 -10.35 1.32 -3.84
N ALA A 124 -10.28 2.00 -2.68
CA ALA A 124 -11.46 2.31 -1.88
C ALA A 124 -12.46 3.20 -2.63
N VAL A 125 -11.98 4.22 -3.34
CA VAL A 125 -12.82 5.07 -4.21
C VAL A 125 -13.50 4.24 -5.30
N LEU A 126 -12.76 3.36 -5.98
CA LEU A 126 -13.30 2.45 -7.01
C LEU A 126 -14.36 1.47 -6.45
N THR A 127 -14.34 1.21 -5.14
CA THR A 127 -15.32 0.38 -4.45
C THR A 127 -16.43 1.17 -3.74
N GLY A 128 -16.54 2.48 -4.00
CA GLY A 128 -17.69 3.30 -3.60
C GLY A 128 -17.44 4.30 -2.46
N LEU A 129 -16.17 4.51 -2.06
CA LEU A 129 -15.84 5.59 -1.13
C LEU A 129 -15.77 6.94 -1.84
N ASP A 130 -16.19 8.01 -1.17
CA ASP A 130 -15.99 9.37 -1.67
C ASP A 130 -14.49 9.74 -1.66
N PRO A 131 -13.95 10.32 -2.75
CA PRO A 131 -12.53 10.71 -2.83
C PRO A 131 -12.05 11.61 -1.69
N ALA A 132 -12.90 12.51 -1.17
CA ALA A 132 -12.52 13.41 -0.08
C ALA A 132 -12.29 12.67 1.26
N GLY A 133 -12.89 11.49 1.43
CA GLY A 133 -12.72 10.65 2.62
C GLY A 133 -11.63 9.58 2.49
N ALA A 134 -11.09 9.35 1.29
CA ALA A 134 -10.28 8.17 1.01
C ALA A 134 -8.92 8.15 1.74
N VAL A 135 -8.26 9.30 1.86
CA VAL A 135 -6.98 9.40 2.59
C VAL A 135 -7.18 9.15 4.09
N GLY A 136 -8.19 9.77 4.70
CA GLY A 136 -8.51 9.54 6.11
C GLY A 136 -8.91 8.07 6.38
N TRP A 137 -9.64 7.47 5.44
CA TRP A 137 -10.01 6.06 5.51
C TRP A 137 -8.79 5.15 5.46
N VAL A 138 -7.86 5.33 4.52
CA VAL A 138 -6.69 4.41 4.42
C VAL A 138 -5.75 4.58 5.62
N ARG A 139 -5.60 5.81 6.13
CA ARG A 139 -4.80 6.07 7.35
C ARG A 139 -5.36 5.38 8.59
N THR A 140 -6.70 5.29 8.67
CA THR A 140 -7.38 4.63 9.79
C THR A 140 -7.42 3.11 9.62
N THR A 141 -7.60 2.63 8.39
CA THR A 141 -7.90 1.22 8.12
C THR A 141 -6.64 0.37 7.92
N TYR A 142 -5.57 0.98 7.44
CA TYR A 142 -4.35 0.28 7.03
C TYR A 142 -3.13 0.78 7.81
N CYS A 143 -2.71 2.04 7.61
CA CYS A 143 -1.50 2.55 8.24
C CYS A 143 -1.59 4.07 8.45
N PRO A 144 -1.37 4.60 9.68
CA PRO A 144 -1.42 6.04 9.94
C PRO A 144 -0.50 6.89 9.06
N ALA A 145 0.62 6.32 8.60
CA ALA A 145 1.57 6.98 7.70
C ALA A 145 1.32 6.70 6.21
N ALA A 146 0.19 6.07 5.86
CA ALA A 146 -0.23 5.91 4.47
C ALA A 146 -0.44 7.27 3.79
N VAL A 147 -0.09 7.34 2.50
CA VAL A 147 -0.08 8.57 1.69
C VAL A 147 0.91 9.59 2.27
N GLU A 148 2.12 9.63 1.71
CA GLU A 148 3.28 10.30 2.29
C GLU A 148 3.45 11.75 1.81
N THR A 149 2.88 12.10 0.65
CA THR A 149 3.11 13.42 0.04
C THR A 149 1.81 14.17 -0.28
N PRO A 150 1.83 15.52 -0.24
CA PRO A 150 0.68 16.33 -0.66
C PRO A 150 0.24 16.04 -2.11
N ALA A 151 1.18 15.72 -3.00
CA ALA A 151 0.87 15.33 -4.37
C ALA A 151 0.04 14.04 -4.43
N GLN A 152 0.34 13.06 -3.58
CA GLN A 152 -0.44 11.83 -3.47
C GLN A 152 -1.83 12.08 -2.86
N GLU A 153 -1.93 12.98 -1.86
CA GLU A 153 -3.23 13.39 -1.31
C GLU A 153 -4.11 14.04 -2.40
N ASP A 154 -3.54 15.00 -3.15
CA ASP A 154 -4.22 15.68 -4.25
C ASP A 154 -4.64 14.70 -5.36
N PHE A 155 -3.80 13.72 -5.67
CA PHE A 155 -4.09 12.68 -6.66
C PHE A 155 -5.31 11.86 -6.28
N VAL A 156 -5.40 11.41 -5.02
CA VAL A 156 -6.56 10.68 -4.50
C VAL A 156 -7.81 11.57 -4.51
N ALA A 157 -7.70 12.81 -4.00
CA ALA A 157 -8.83 13.72 -3.89
C ALA A 157 -9.44 14.11 -5.25
N ARG A 158 -8.64 14.08 -6.32
CA ARG A 158 -9.06 14.37 -7.69
C ARG A 158 -9.53 13.15 -8.47
N TRP A 159 -9.46 11.95 -7.88
CA TRP A 159 -9.88 10.73 -8.55
C TRP A 159 -11.35 10.80 -8.93
N ARG A 160 -11.64 10.65 -10.22
CA ARG A 160 -13.00 10.73 -10.78
C ARG A 160 -13.25 9.53 -11.69
N PHE A 161 -14.51 9.11 -11.75
CA PHE A 161 -15.01 7.99 -12.55
C PHE A 161 -15.13 8.40 -14.02
#